data_AF-A0A7R9KG43-F1
#
_entry.id   AF-A0A7R9KG43-F1
#
_cell.length_a   1.000
_cell.length_b   1.000
_cell.length_c   1.000
_cell.angle_alpha   90.00
_cell.angle_beta   90.00
_cell.angle_gamma   90.00
#
_symmetry.space_group_name_H-M   'P 1'
#
loop_
_entity.id
_entity.type
_entity.pdbx_description
1 polymer ?
#
loop_
_entity_poly.entity_id
_entity_poly.type
_entity_poly.pdbx_seq_one_letter_code
_entity_poly.pdbx_strand_id
1 'polypeptide(L)'
;IFAQNSNHSTYQRMFNTMESNPDVYIRNVDQAKDRVRKGGYAYLMESSTLEYEIERDCDLIQIGSWLDNKGYGIATPPDSPYRTPLSNAIVVLQDRGILYNIRQKWWVKMGGGLCGVDRPQVSSASELNIENVGGVFVVLVAGVGLGCVFAALEFIWKSMKLARHERFL
;
A
#
# COMPACT_ATOMS: atom_id res chain seq x y z
N ILE A 1 -1.53 -6.69 25.96
CA ILE A 1 -0.82 -7.93 26.38
C ILE A 1 0.56 -8.04 25.73
N PHE A 2 0.70 -8.21 24.40
CA PHE A 2 2.05 -8.32 23.78
C PHE A 2 2.91 -7.07 24.00
N ALA A 3 2.40 -5.88 23.67
CA ALA A 3 3.14 -4.63 23.87
C ALA A 3 3.42 -4.32 25.36
N GLN A 4 2.50 -4.74 26.25
CA GLN A 4 2.60 -4.56 27.69
C GLN A 4 3.72 -5.41 28.32
N ASN A 5 3.87 -6.66 27.89
CA ASN A 5 4.85 -7.61 28.45
C ASN A 5 6.17 -7.63 27.67
N SER A 6 6.32 -6.76 26.67
CA SER A 6 7.51 -6.71 25.84
C SER A 6 8.69 -6.05 26.58
N ASN A 7 9.89 -6.58 26.41
CA ASN A 7 11.12 -6.02 26.98
C ASN A 7 11.80 -4.99 26.05
N HIS A 8 11.13 -4.62 24.95
CA HIS A 8 11.65 -3.62 24.01
C HIS A 8 11.04 -2.24 24.31
N SER A 9 11.91 -1.25 24.47
CA SER A 9 11.54 0.13 24.80
C SER A 9 10.55 0.75 23.80
N THR A 10 10.64 0.39 22.51
CA THR A 10 9.71 0.87 21.47
C THR A 10 8.28 0.40 21.71
N TYR A 11 8.08 -0.89 22.01
CA TYR A 11 6.74 -1.45 22.23
C TYR A 11 6.12 -0.98 23.55
N GLN A 12 6.95 -0.77 24.58
CA GLN A 12 6.48 -0.16 25.84
C GLN A 12 6.01 1.29 25.61
N ARG A 13 6.74 2.08 24.81
CA ARG A 13 6.31 3.43 24.44
C ARG A 13 5.00 3.40 23.65
N MET A 14 4.88 2.52 22.66
CA MET A 14 3.63 2.34 21.92
C MET A 14 2.46 1.97 22.84
N PHE A 15 2.70 1.07 23.81
CA PHE A 15 1.69 0.69 24.80
C PHE A 15 1.25 1.86 25.66
N ASN A 16 2.19 2.63 26.23
CA ASN A 16 1.88 3.79 27.06
C ASN A 16 1.09 4.86 26.29
N THR A 17 1.42 5.07 25.01
CA THR A 17 0.65 5.97 24.13
C THR A 17 -0.77 5.47 23.87
N MET A 18 -0.96 4.16 23.69
CA MET A 18 -2.30 3.59 23.54
C MET A 18 -3.10 3.62 24.85
N GLU A 19 -2.46 3.38 25.99
CA GLU A 19 -3.10 3.38 27.30
C GLU A 19 -3.55 4.80 27.73
N SER A 20 -2.78 5.82 27.38
CA SER A 20 -3.13 7.24 27.60
C SER A 20 -4.26 7.75 26.68
N ASN A 21 -4.57 7.03 25.59
CA ASN A 21 -5.60 7.44 24.62
C ASN A 21 -6.58 6.28 24.37
N PRO A 22 -7.55 6.02 25.25
CA PRO A 22 -8.44 4.86 25.15
C PRO A 22 -9.28 4.83 23.87
N ASP A 23 -9.52 5.99 23.23
CA ASP A 23 -10.29 6.11 21.98
C ASP A 23 -9.61 5.47 20.77
N VAL A 24 -8.34 5.04 20.89
CA VAL A 24 -7.64 4.29 19.82
C VAL A 24 -8.08 2.83 19.76
N TYR A 25 -8.69 2.29 20.80
CA TYR A 25 -9.11 0.88 20.81
C TYR A 25 -10.44 0.70 20.08
N ILE A 26 -10.40 -0.01 18.96
CA ILE A 26 -11.58 -0.42 18.19
C ILE A 26 -11.73 -1.93 18.28
N ARG A 27 -12.95 -2.40 18.60
CA ARG A 27 -13.23 -3.83 18.76
C ARG A 27 -13.59 -4.52 17.45
N ASN A 28 -14.23 -3.80 16.53
CA ASN A 28 -14.71 -4.35 15.27
C ASN A 28 -13.76 -3.99 14.13
N VAL A 29 -13.36 -4.98 13.34
CA VAL A 29 -12.48 -4.81 12.18
C VAL A 29 -13.11 -3.88 11.14
N ASP A 30 -14.42 -3.98 10.89
CA ASP A 30 -15.08 -3.12 9.91
C ASP A 30 -15.03 -1.63 10.29
N GLN A 31 -15.30 -1.33 11.57
CA GLN A 31 -15.18 0.02 12.09
C GLN A 31 -13.73 0.53 12.04
N ALA A 32 -12.76 -0.36 12.25
CA ALA A 32 -11.35 -0.02 12.15
C ALA A 32 -10.97 0.32 10.70
N LYS A 33 -11.44 -0.46 9.71
CA LYS A 33 -11.22 -0.17 8.28
C LYS A 33 -11.74 1.20 7.90
N ASP A 34 -12.96 1.55 8.30
CA ASP A 34 -13.54 2.86 8.00
C ASP A 34 -12.75 4.02 8.61
N ARG A 35 -12.15 3.82 9.80
CA ARG A 35 -11.28 4.82 10.42
C ARG A 35 -9.92 4.91 9.71
N VAL A 36 -9.33 3.78 9.32
CA VAL A 36 -8.07 3.75 8.58
C VAL A 36 -8.23 4.48 7.23
N ARG A 37 -9.34 4.27 6.52
CA ARG A 37 -9.65 4.96 5.25
C ARG A 37 -9.74 6.47 5.38
N LYS A 38 -10.22 6.98 6.52
CA LYS A 38 -10.28 8.43 6.81
C LYS A 38 -8.89 9.05 7.02
N GLY A 39 -7.84 8.23 7.16
CA GLY A 39 -6.47 8.66 7.37
C GLY A 39 -6.15 9.00 8.83
N GLY A 40 -4.85 9.18 9.12
CA GLY A 40 -4.37 9.56 10.46
C GLY A 40 -4.49 8.47 11.52
N TYR A 41 -4.82 7.23 11.13
CA TYR A 41 -4.97 6.09 12.02
C TYR A 41 -4.41 4.83 11.39
N ALA A 42 -3.61 4.08 12.14
CA ALA A 42 -3.12 2.76 11.77
C ALA A 42 -3.71 1.73 12.72
N TYR A 43 -4.12 0.59 12.18
CA TYR A 43 -4.72 -0.48 12.95
C TYR A 43 -3.80 -1.70 12.99
N LEU A 44 -3.56 -2.22 14.19
CA LEU A 44 -2.81 -3.45 14.40
C LEU A 44 -3.78 -4.62 14.49
N MET A 45 -3.62 -5.59 13.60
CA MET A 45 -4.41 -6.82 13.57
C MET A 45 -3.51 -8.04 13.36
N GLU A 46 -4.08 -9.23 13.51
CA GLU A 46 -3.37 -10.48 13.27
C GLU A 46 -3.02 -10.65 11.78
N SER A 47 -1.88 -11.28 11.50
CA SER A 47 -1.33 -11.41 10.16
C SER A 47 -2.28 -12.08 9.16
N SER A 48 -2.93 -13.17 9.55
CA SER A 48 -3.88 -13.87 8.68
C SER A 48 -5.12 -13.04 8.33
N THR A 49 -5.60 -12.24 9.29
CA THR A 49 -6.76 -11.35 9.09
C THR A 49 -6.36 -10.18 8.22
N LEU A 50 -5.17 -9.61 8.44
CA LEU A 50 -4.64 -8.57 7.57
C LEU A 50 -4.55 -9.04 6.13
N GLU A 51 -3.89 -10.19 5.90
CA GLU A 51 -3.80 -10.80 4.56
C GLU A 51 -5.17 -11.06 3.93
N TYR A 52 -6.18 -11.43 4.73
CA TYR A 52 -7.54 -11.67 4.24
C TYR A 52 -8.21 -10.38 3.75
N GLU A 53 -8.08 -9.28 4.51
CA GLU A 53 -8.70 -7.99 4.22
C GLU A 53 -8.01 -7.28 3.05
N ILE A 54 -6.67 -7.22 3.02
CA ILE A 54 -5.92 -6.56 1.93
C ILE A 54 -6.07 -7.25 0.57
N GLU A 55 -6.51 -8.52 0.57
CA GLU A 55 -6.79 -9.29 -0.64
C GLU A 55 -8.16 -8.94 -1.26
N ARG A 56 -9.03 -8.33 -0.45
CA ARG A 56 -10.41 -7.96 -0.79
C ARG A 56 -10.60 -6.46 -0.95
N ASP A 57 -9.79 -5.67 -0.24
CA ASP A 57 -9.94 -4.24 -0.09
C ASP A 57 -8.63 -3.55 -0.49
N CYS A 58 -8.61 -3.00 -1.71
CA CYS A 58 -7.38 -2.53 -2.34
C CYS A 58 -6.91 -1.17 -1.83
N ASP A 59 -7.77 -0.47 -1.07
CA ASP A 59 -7.43 0.78 -0.41
C ASP A 59 -6.60 0.56 0.86
N LEU A 60 -6.52 -0.69 1.33
CA LEU A 60 -5.75 -1.06 2.51
C LEU A 60 -4.35 -1.54 2.10
N ILE A 61 -3.34 -1.03 2.80
CA ILE A 61 -1.95 -1.43 2.61
C ILE A 61 -1.38 -2.00 3.91
N GLN A 62 -0.49 -2.99 3.77
CA GLN A 62 0.34 -3.45 4.86
C GLN A 62 1.57 -2.53 4.99
N ILE A 63 1.85 -2.08 6.22
CA ILE A 63 3.03 -1.29 6.52
C ILE A 63 3.96 -2.11 7.41
N GLY A 64 5.20 -2.29 6.97
CA GLY A 64 6.24 -3.01 7.71
C GLY A 64 6.10 -4.54 7.69
N SER A 65 6.96 -5.20 8.45
CA SER A 65 6.98 -6.66 8.61
C SER A 65 6.12 -7.11 9.79
N TRP A 66 5.91 -8.42 9.90
CA TRP A 66 5.28 -9.03 11.07
C TRP A 66 6.07 -8.71 12.35
N LEU A 67 5.34 -8.34 13.41
CA LEU A 67 5.91 -8.02 14.72
C LEU A 67 6.23 -9.29 15.54
N ASP A 68 5.48 -10.36 15.27
CA ASP A 68 5.63 -11.66 15.88
C ASP A 68 5.36 -12.78 14.87
N ASN A 69 5.81 -13.98 15.21
CA ASN A 69 5.48 -15.19 14.48
C ASN A 69 4.65 -16.10 15.40
N LYS A 70 3.33 -15.98 15.28
CA LYS A 70 2.36 -16.81 16.00
C LYS A 70 1.61 -17.71 15.02
N GLY A 71 1.16 -18.85 15.53
CA GLY A 71 0.39 -19.82 14.76
C GLY A 71 -0.88 -20.23 15.48
N TYR A 72 -1.89 -20.60 14.71
CA TYR A 72 -3.13 -21.18 15.23
C TYR A 72 -2.95 -22.65 15.57
N GLY A 73 -3.56 -23.09 16.67
CA GLY A 73 -3.60 -24.48 17.09
C GLY A 73 -5.00 -24.88 17.54
N ILE A 74 -5.29 -26.17 17.50
CA ILE A 74 -6.55 -26.72 18.04
C ILE A 74 -6.31 -27.10 19.50
N ALA A 75 -7.02 -26.42 20.40
CA ALA A 75 -6.92 -26.70 21.84
C ALA A 75 -7.79 -27.90 22.22
N THR A 76 -7.21 -28.81 23.01
CA THR A 76 -7.93 -29.92 23.66
C THR A 76 -7.78 -29.81 25.17
N PRO A 77 -8.71 -30.38 25.96
CA PRO A 77 -8.56 -30.45 27.41
C PRO A 77 -7.24 -31.13 27.81
N PRO A 78 -6.68 -30.80 29.00
CA PRO A 78 -5.53 -31.51 29.54
C PRO A 78 -5.80 -33.02 29.58
N ASP A 79 -4.77 -33.82 29.28
CA ASP A 79 -4.83 -35.29 29.27
C ASP A 79 -5.88 -35.91 28.33
N SER A 80 -6.35 -35.14 27.35
CA SER A 80 -7.27 -35.66 26.34
C SER A 80 -6.61 -36.74 25.46
N PRO A 81 -7.23 -37.92 25.28
CA PRO A 81 -6.71 -38.98 24.43
C PRO A 81 -6.67 -38.57 22.95
N TYR A 82 -7.37 -37.50 22.57
CA TYR A 82 -7.42 -36.98 21.21
C TYR A 82 -6.26 -36.08 20.84
N ARG A 83 -5.44 -35.63 21.80
CA ARG A 83 -4.34 -34.70 21.54
C ARG A 83 -3.35 -35.27 20.52
N THR A 84 -2.82 -36.47 20.78
CA THR A 84 -1.85 -37.14 19.91
C THR A 84 -2.39 -37.47 18.52
N PRO A 85 -3.56 -38.13 18.37
CA PRO A 85 -4.09 -38.43 17.03
C PRO A 85 -4.43 -37.17 16.24
N LEU A 86 -4.91 -36.09 16.89
CA LEU A 86 -5.21 -34.84 16.23
C LEU A 86 -3.93 -34.14 15.74
N SER A 87 -2.89 -34.07 16.56
CA SER A 87 -1.59 -33.52 16.15
C SER A 87 -1.00 -34.29 14.96
N ASN A 88 -1.05 -35.63 14.99
CA ASN A 88 -0.56 -36.45 13.89
C ASN A 88 -1.37 -36.21 12.60
N ALA A 89 -2.70 -36.10 12.70
CA ALA A 89 -3.54 -35.79 11.56
C ALA A 89 -3.20 -34.43 10.94
N ILE A 90 -2.94 -33.40 11.75
CA ILE A 90 -2.55 -32.06 11.27
C ILE A 90 -1.23 -32.14 10.49
N VAL A 91 -0.23 -32.87 10.99
CA VAL A 91 1.05 -33.05 10.29
C VAL A 91 0.83 -33.72 8.94
N VAL A 92 0.01 -34.77 8.87
CA VAL A 92 -0.32 -35.44 7.60
C VAL A 92 -1.03 -34.49 6.62
N LEU A 93 -1.92 -33.62 7.10
CA LEU A 93 -2.59 -32.61 6.27
C LEU A 93 -1.61 -31.54 5.76
N GLN A 94 -0.62 -31.17 6.57
CA GLN A 94 0.43 -30.23 6.22
C GLN A 94 1.39 -30.83 5.17
N ASP A 95 1.89 -32.05 5.40
CA ASP A 95 2.81 -32.76 4.50
C ASP A 95 2.19 -33.00 3.12
N ARG A 96 0.87 -33.27 3.08
CA ARG A 96 0.11 -33.42 1.83
C ARG A 96 -0.23 -32.08 1.17
N GLY A 97 0.10 -30.94 1.77
CA GLY A 97 -0.22 -29.62 1.26
C GLY A 97 -1.72 -29.28 1.26
N ILE A 98 -2.55 -30.06 1.95
CA ILE A 98 -4.01 -29.88 1.97
C ILE A 98 -4.36 -28.56 2.67
N LEU A 99 -3.67 -28.23 3.76
CA LEU A 99 -3.86 -26.96 4.47
C LEU A 99 -3.56 -25.75 3.58
N TYR A 100 -2.50 -25.84 2.76
CA TYR A 100 -2.18 -24.79 1.78
C TYR A 100 -3.28 -24.63 0.74
N ASN A 101 -3.80 -25.74 0.20
CA ASN A 101 -4.90 -25.71 -0.76
C ASN A 101 -6.18 -25.10 -0.17
N ILE A 102 -6.49 -25.41 1.09
CA ILE A 102 -7.61 -24.81 1.83
C ILE A 102 -7.39 -23.30 1.99
N ARG A 103 -6.19 -22.88 2.41
CA ARG A 103 -5.85 -21.45 2.53
C ARG A 103 -6.03 -20.72 1.20
N GLN A 104 -5.44 -21.23 0.12
CA GLN A 104 -5.56 -20.66 -1.22
C GLN A 104 -7.02 -20.57 -1.68
N LYS A 105 -7.82 -21.60 -1.39
CA LYS A 105 -9.25 -21.59 -1.71
C LYS A 105 -9.98 -20.46 -0.99
N TRP A 106 -9.79 -20.31 0.32
CA TRP A 106 -10.55 -19.35 1.13
C TRP A 106 -10.02 -17.92 1.06
N TRP A 107 -8.71 -17.72 0.99
CA TRP A 107 -8.11 -16.38 0.94
C TRP A 107 -8.18 -15.78 -0.45
N VAL A 108 -7.83 -16.55 -1.50
CA VAL A 108 -7.69 -16.05 -2.88
C VAL A 108 -8.90 -16.41 -3.73
N LYS A 109 -9.28 -17.69 -3.83
CA LYS A 109 -10.32 -18.10 -4.80
C LYS A 109 -11.75 -17.70 -4.40
N MET A 110 -12.06 -17.68 -3.10
CA MET A 110 -13.39 -17.35 -2.58
C MET A 110 -13.49 -15.84 -2.31
N GLY A 111 -13.44 -15.05 -3.37
CA GLY A 111 -13.59 -13.60 -3.31
C GLY A 111 -12.36 -12.85 -2.83
N GLY A 112 -11.16 -13.43 -2.94
CA GLY A 112 -9.89 -12.69 -2.93
C GLY A 112 -9.36 -12.49 -4.35
N GLY A 113 -8.17 -11.92 -4.49
CA GLY A 113 -7.56 -11.63 -5.79
C GLY A 113 -8.20 -10.47 -6.55
N LEU A 114 -9.05 -9.67 -5.88
CA LEU A 114 -9.64 -8.47 -6.49
C LEU A 114 -8.58 -7.37 -6.65
N CYS A 115 -7.61 -7.35 -5.75
CA CYS A 115 -6.48 -6.44 -5.79
C CYS A 115 -5.36 -7.09 -6.60
N GLY A 116 -5.20 -6.61 -7.84
CA GLY A 116 -4.20 -7.10 -8.78
C GLY A 116 -2.76 -7.02 -8.25
N VAL A 117 -1.85 -7.62 -9.00
CA VAL A 117 -0.41 -7.77 -8.67
C VAL A 117 0.31 -6.43 -8.49
N ASP A 118 -0.29 -5.31 -8.88
CA ASP A 118 0.18 -3.94 -8.66
C ASP A 118 -0.08 -3.44 -7.23
N ARG A 119 0.21 -4.26 -6.23
CA ARG A 119 0.34 -3.72 -4.87
C ARG A 119 1.63 -2.93 -4.81
N PRO A 120 1.62 -1.68 -4.31
CA PRO A 120 2.85 -0.99 -3.98
C PRO A 120 3.46 -1.73 -2.79
N GLN A 121 4.26 -2.75 -3.07
CA GLN A 121 5.35 -3.08 -2.18
C GLN A 121 6.10 -1.78 -1.97
N VAL A 122 6.20 -1.33 -0.72
CA VAL A 122 6.92 -0.12 -0.28
C VAL A 122 8.44 -0.21 -0.56
N SER A 123 8.86 -1.11 -1.47
CA SER A 123 10.21 -1.37 -1.91
C SER A 123 10.41 -1.21 -3.42
N SER A 124 9.40 -0.82 -4.20
CA SER A 124 9.59 -0.56 -5.63
C SER A 124 9.62 0.96 -5.86
N ALA A 125 10.83 1.46 -6.13
CA ALA A 125 11.03 2.83 -6.60
C ALA A 125 9.99 3.15 -7.66
N SER A 126 9.26 4.26 -7.50
CA SER A 126 8.29 4.74 -8.49
C SER A 126 8.94 4.73 -9.85
N GLU A 127 8.52 3.80 -10.73
CA GLU A 127 8.88 3.84 -12.12
C GLU A 127 8.49 5.23 -12.64
N LEU A 128 9.44 5.94 -13.26
CA LEU A 128 9.24 7.28 -13.80
C LEU A 128 8.18 7.22 -14.92
N ASN A 129 6.91 7.29 -14.54
CA ASN A 129 5.80 7.36 -15.46
C ASN A 129 5.77 8.78 -16.07
N ILE A 130 5.16 8.90 -17.26
CA ILE A 130 5.13 10.12 -18.06
C ILE A 130 4.54 11.32 -17.31
N GLU A 131 3.74 11.07 -16.26
CA GLU A 131 3.21 12.08 -15.35
C GLU A 131 4.31 12.87 -14.61
N ASN A 132 5.42 12.22 -14.28
CA ASN A 132 6.55 12.88 -13.60
C ASN A 132 7.48 13.62 -14.58
N VAL A 133 7.46 13.26 -15.86
CA VAL A 133 8.31 13.84 -16.93
C VAL A 133 7.54 14.84 -17.81
N GLY A 134 6.21 14.94 -17.64
CA GLY A 134 5.33 15.82 -18.42
C GLY A 134 5.74 17.30 -18.37
N GLY A 135 6.35 17.75 -17.28
CA GLY A 135 6.87 19.11 -17.15
C GLY A 135 7.93 19.48 -18.20
N VAL A 136 8.78 18.52 -18.61
CA VAL A 136 9.83 18.75 -19.62
C VAL A 136 9.21 18.99 -21.00
N PHE A 137 8.19 18.21 -21.36
CA PHE A 137 7.50 18.37 -22.65
C PHE A 137 6.78 19.72 -22.74
N VAL A 138 6.14 20.18 -21.66
CA VAL A 138 5.45 21.47 -21.63
C VAL A 138 6.42 22.63 -21.83
N VAL A 139 7.56 22.62 -21.14
CA VAL A 139 8.60 23.66 -21.29
C VAL A 139 9.17 23.69 -22.71
N LEU A 140 9.37 22.51 -23.32
CA LEU A 140 9.89 22.39 -24.68
C LEU A 140 8.90 22.99 -25.70
N VAL A 141 7.61 22.65 -25.62
CA VAL A 141 6.57 23.21 -26.51
C VAL A 141 6.43 24.72 -26.31
N ALA A 142 6.43 25.20 -25.06
CA ALA A 142 6.36 26.63 -24.77
C ALA A 142 7.57 27.39 -25.32
N GLY A 143 8.77 26.83 -25.21
CA GLY A 143 10.01 27.41 -25.74
C GLY A 143 9.98 27.53 -27.27
N VAL A 144 9.52 26.48 -27.97
CA VAL A 144 9.36 26.50 -29.43
C VAL A 144 8.32 27.55 -29.84
N GLY A 145 7.18 27.61 -29.13
CA GLY A 145 6.14 28.61 -29.41
C GLY A 145 6.63 30.05 -29.26
N LEU A 146 7.31 30.36 -28.16
CA LEU A 146 7.91 31.68 -27.92
C LEU A 146 8.96 32.03 -28.99
N GLY A 147 9.82 31.08 -29.36
CA GLY A 147 10.81 31.27 -30.41
C GLY A 147 10.18 31.62 -31.76
N CYS A 148 9.11 30.90 -32.16
CA CYS A 148 8.38 31.19 -33.38
C CYS A 148 7.73 32.59 -33.37
N VAL A 149 7.18 33.02 -32.23
CA VAL A 149 6.57 34.36 -32.09
C VAL A 149 7.62 35.46 -32.23
N PHE A 150 8.78 35.33 -31.57
CA PHE A 150 9.86 36.30 -31.71
C PHE A 150 10.38 36.38 -33.15
N ALA A 151 10.58 35.24 -33.81
CA ALA A 151 11.00 35.21 -35.21
C ALA A 151 9.99 35.90 -36.14
N ALA A 152 8.68 35.69 -35.93
CA ALA A 152 7.64 36.36 -36.70
C ALA A 152 7.63 37.88 -36.48
N LEU A 153 7.78 38.33 -35.23
CA LEU A 153 7.85 39.77 -34.89
C LEU A 153 9.06 40.45 -35.55
N GLU A 154 10.24 39.83 -35.47
CA GLU A 154 11.44 40.37 -36.13
C GLU A 154 11.27 40.43 -37.65
N PHE A 155 10.69 39.40 -38.26
CA PHE A 155 10.43 39.37 -39.70
C PHE A 155 9.47 40.49 -40.14
N ILE A 156 8.41 40.74 -39.37
CA ILE A 156 7.44 41.80 -39.64
C ILE A 156 8.07 43.19 -39.44
N TRP A 157 8.84 43.39 -38.37
CA TRP A 157 9.54 44.67 -38.15
C TRP A 157 10.59 44.96 -39.22
N LYS A 158 11.36 43.96 -39.64
CA LYS A 158 12.39 44.11 -40.67
C LYS A 158 11.79 44.38 -42.04
N SER A 159 10.72 43.67 -42.41
CA SER A 159 9.99 43.91 -43.68
C SER A 159 9.33 45.29 -43.70
N MET A 160 8.70 45.73 -42.61
CA MET A 160 8.15 47.10 -42.51
C MET A 160 9.24 48.18 -42.54
N LYS A 161 10.42 47.93 -41.97
CA LYS A 161 11.54 48.87 -42.01
C LYS A 161 12.14 48.97 -43.42
N LEU A 162 12.27 47.85 -44.14
CA LEU A 162 12.69 47.84 -45.55
C LEU A 162 11.69 48.57 -46.46
N ALA A 163 10.40 48.26 -46.33
CA ALA A 163 9.35 48.90 -47.12
C ALA A 163 9.24 50.42 -46.86
N ARG A 164 9.63 50.88 -45.66
CA ARG A 164 9.68 52.32 -45.33
C ARG A 164 10.94 52.99 -45.88
N HIS A 165 12.04 52.26 -46.06
CA HIS A 165 13.27 52.80 -46.64
C HIS A 165 13.15 52.99 -48.16
N GLU A 166 12.41 52.12 -48.85
CA GLU A 166 12.14 52.25 -50.29
C GLU A 166 11.13 53.37 -50.63
N ARG A 167 10.34 53.86 -49.68
CA ARG A 167 9.42 55.01 -49.89
C ARG A 167 10.07 56.39 -49.72
N PHE A 168 11.36 56.46 -49.37
CA PHE A 168 12.12 57.70 -49.19
C PHE A 168 13.21 57.91 -50.26
N LEU A 169 13.19 57.10 -51.33
CA LEU A 169 13.90 57.30 -52.60
C LEU A 169 12.86 57.62 -53.68
#